data_AF-D4JUN7-F1
#
_entry.id   AF-D4JUN7-F1
#
_cell.length_a   1.000
_cell.length_b   1.000
_cell.length_c   1.000
_cell.angle_alpha   90.00
_cell.angle_beta   90.00
_cell.angle_gamma   90.00
#
_symmetry.space_group_name_H-M   'P 1'
#
loop_
_entity.id
_entity.type
_entity.pdbx_description
1 polymer ?
#
loop_
_entity_poly.entity_id
_entity_poly.type
_entity_poly.pdbx_seq_one_letter_code
_entity_poly.pdbx_strand_id
1 'polypeptide(L)'
;MNDEKKANQIVNELISSIENKEENNIANLFAKTVSVNTEEFEESISALMDYYTGNLVSCNSEYEPYSSGVYTPERTCEYIYCGYSVKTDRSDYYFYLKIVTRDTVNADNIGIYSLYVIEQSRYDNKDVFYSGDGFETPGINIDKTDTSEKAFLDISNKVIKIINDKNVDELKSLFSAEDLKQSSDFDEAAQDLFEFCENAKSIKFGFDSHNVGLTDMKPRPYYDSDKFFITSQVELICQNKICEFFMEYCILDSAEPQNQGITTLRVADKATHPDIMLEVDLDVPVECGIYVVK
;
A
#
# COMPACT_ATOMS: atom_id res chain seq x y z
N MET A 1 6.81 -24.73 14.37
CA MET A 1 6.40 -23.80 15.44
C MET A 1 5.15 -23.10 14.95
N ASN A 2 4.04 -23.09 15.71
CA ASN A 2 2.79 -22.45 15.29
C ASN A 2 3.01 -20.95 15.06
N ASP A 3 2.32 -20.35 14.08
CA ASP A 3 2.47 -18.95 13.69
C ASP A 3 2.11 -18.01 14.84
N GLU A 4 1.07 -18.35 15.59
CA GLU A 4 0.69 -17.67 16.83
C GLU A 4 1.84 -17.58 17.84
N LYS A 5 2.59 -18.67 18.03
CA LYS A 5 3.72 -18.69 18.98
C LYS A 5 4.86 -17.78 18.51
N LYS A 6 5.13 -17.75 17.20
CA LYS A 6 6.13 -16.84 16.61
C LYS A 6 5.72 -15.38 16.77
N ALA A 7 4.48 -15.05 16.40
CA ALA A 7 3.92 -13.71 16.51
C ALA A 7 3.95 -13.21 17.96
N ASN A 8 3.47 -14.02 18.91
CA ASN A 8 3.46 -13.68 20.33
C ASN A 8 4.88 -13.46 20.87
N GLN A 9 5.87 -14.24 20.44
CA GLN A 9 7.25 -14.04 20.85
C GLN A 9 7.77 -12.67 20.37
N ILE A 10 7.58 -12.34 19.10
CA ILE A 10 8.05 -11.08 18.50
C ILE A 10 7.37 -9.87 19.14
N VAL A 11 6.05 -9.92 19.33
CA VAL A 11 5.30 -8.80 19.94
C VAL A 11 5.68 -8.60 21.41
N ASN A 12 5.87 -9.67 22.18
CA ASN A 12 6.31 -9.55 23.57
C ASN A 12 7.74 -9.00 23.66
N GLU A 13 8.63 -9.41 22.77
CA GLU A 13 9.99 -8.88 22.70
C GLU A 13 9.99 -7.40 22.32
N LEU A 14 9.18 -7.00 21.33
CA LEU A 14 8.98 -5.60 20.94
C LEU A 14 8.51 -4.75 22.12
N ILE A 15 7.44 -5.16 22.81
CA ILE A 15 6.90 -4.41 23.96
C ILE A 15 7.96 -4.32 25.08
N SER A 16 8.62 -5.42 25.40
CA SER A 16 9.69 -5.44 26.41
C SER A 16 10.82 -4.48 26.05
N SER A 17 11.25 -4.42 24.79
CA SER A 17 12.31 -3.52 24.35
C SER A 17 11.87 -2.06 24.33
N ILE A 18 10.60 -1.76 24.04
CA ILE A 18 10.01 -0.42 24.19
C ILE A 18 10.07 0.03 25.66
N GLU A 19 9.59 -0.80 26.59
CA GLU A 19 9.55 -0.46 28.03
C GLU A 19 10.94 -0.28 28.63
N ASN A 20 11.90 -1.09 28.20
CA ASN A 20 13.30 -1.01 28.65
C ASN A 20 14.13 0.03 27.88
N LYS A 21 13.53 0.74 26.91
CA LYS A 21 14.18 1.77 26.08
C LYS A 21 15.40 1.24 25.31
N GLU A 22 15.27 0.04 24.77
CA GLU A 22 16.34 -0.67 24.07
C GLU A 22 16.24 -0.44 22.55
N GLU A 23 16.60 0.76 22.07
CA GLU A 23 16.50 1.14 20.65
C GLU A 23 17.13 0.10 19.70
N ASN A 24 18.32 -0.39 20.04
CA ASN A 24 19.01 -1.41 19.26
C ASN A 24 18.23 -2.74 19.19
N ASN A 25 17.56 -3.12 20.27
CA ASN A 25 16.77 -4.36 20.28
C ASN A 25 15.51 -4.18 19.43
N ILE A 26 14.86 -3.02 19.51
CA ILE A 26 13.72 -2.69 18.64
C ILE A 26 14.17 -2.76 17.17
N ALA A 27 15.25 -2.09 16.80
CA ALA A 27 15.77 -2.09 15.43
C ALA A 27 16.06 -3.51 14.91
N ASN A 28 16.62 -4.38 15.76
CA ASN A 28 16.96 -5.77 15.40
C ASN A 28 15.75 -6.69 15.20
N LEU A 29 14.56 -6.30 15.66
CA LEU A 29 13.33 -7.05 15.39
C LEU A 29 12.79 -6.80 13.99
N PHE A 30 13.15 -5.67 13.36
CA PHE A 30 12.73 -5.33 12.01
C PHE A 30 13.59 -6.02 10.96
N ALA A 31 12.98 -6.25 9.80
CA ALA A 31 13.72 -6.66 8.61
C ALA A 31 14.81 -5.63 8.28
N LYS A 32 16.00 -6.10 7.94
CA LYS A 32 17.14 -5.23 7.64
C LYS A 32 16.90 -4.37 6.40
N THR A 33 16.13 -4.86 5.44
CA THR A 33 15.69 -4.03 4.30
C THR A 33 14.81 -2.86 4.73
N VAL A 34 13.98 -3.02 5.76
CA VAL A 34 13.16 -1.94 6.31
C VAL A 34 14.03 -0.89 6.98
N SER A 35 14.99 -1.30 7.82
CA SER A 35 15.86 -0.34 8.51
C SER A 35 16.79 0.42 7.57
N VAL A 36 17.16 -0.15 6.42
CA VAL A 36 18.01 0.51 5.41
C VAL A 36 17.21 1.41 4.46
N ASN A 37 16.00 1.01 4.08
CA ASN A 37 15.24 1.68 3.01
C ASN A 37 14.13 2.61 3.51
N THR A 38 13.84 2.62 4.82
CA THR A 38 12.85 3.55 5.40
C THR A 38 13.56 4.82 5.82
N GLU A 39 13.13 5.94 5.25
CA GLU A 39 13.61 7.27 5.65
C GLU A 39 13.31 7.51 7.14
N GLU A 40 14.27 8.08 7.87
CA GLU A 40 14.13 8.41 9.30
C GLU A 40 13.76 7.21 10.21
N PHE A 41 14.17 5.98 9.84
CA PHE A 41 13.84 4.76 10.62
C PHE A 41 14.27 4.84 12.09
N GLU A 42 15.49 5.29 12.38
CA GLU A 42 15.98 5.43 13.77
C GLU A 42 15.14 6.42 14.58
N GLU A 43 14.73 7.52 13.96
CA GLU A 43 13.89 8.54 14.60
C GLU A 43 12.48 8.01 14.86
N SER A 44 11.95 7.15 13.97
CA SER A 44 10.67 6.47 14.16
C SER A 44 10.67 5.51 15.36
N ILE A 45 11.82 4.93 15.72
CA ILE A 45 11.96 4.10 16.93
C ILE A 45 11.83 4.97 18.18
N SER A 46 12.53 6.12 18.23
CA SER A 46 12.40 7.05 19.34
C SER A 46 10.96 7.56 19.47
N ALA A 47 10.30 7.87 18.36
CA ALA A 47 8.89 8.25 18.34
C ALA A 47 7.96 7.16 18.89
N LEU A 48 8.19 5.89 18.56
CA LEU A 48 7.43 4.75 19.09
C LEU A 48 7.57 4.65 20.62
N MET A 49 8.80 4.77 21.13
CA MET A 49 9.05 4.70 22.57
C MET A 49 8.42 5.86 23.33
N ASP A 50 8.39 7.06 22.75
CA ASP A 50 7.73 8.21 23.36
C ASP A 50 6.19 8.10 23.30
N TYR A 51 5.66 7.47 22.25
CA TYR A 51 4.22 7.28 22.04
C TYR A 51 3.63 6.18 22.94
N TYR A 52 4.38 5.09 23.16
CA TYR A 52 3.98 4.01 24.06
C TYR A 52 4.20 4.41 25.52
N THR A 53 3.12 4.49 26.29
CA THR A 53 3.17 4.96 27.67
C THR A 53 2.67 3.90 28.64
N GLY A 54 3.35 3.81 29.79
CA GLY A 54 3.02 2.86 30.85
C GLY A 54 3.75 1.52 30.73
N ASN A 55 3.40 0.59 31.61
CA ASN A 55 3.87 -0.79 31.59
C ASN A 55 2.74 -1.74 31.21
N LEU A 56 3.09 -2.83 30.54
CA LEU A 56 2.19 -3.83 30.01
C LEU A 56 1.38 -4.49 31.13
N VAL A 57 0.07 -4.43 30.99
CA VAL A 57 -0.91 -5.13 31.84
C VAL A 57 -1.41 -6.39 31.12
N SER A 58 -1.71 -6.28 29.82
CA SER A 58 -2.08 -7.45 29.00
C SER A 58 -1.85 -7.19 27.52
N CYS A 59 -1.46 -8.23 26.78
CA CYS A 59 -1.37 -8.24 25.32
C CYS A 59 -2.20 -9.41 24.82
N ASN A 60 -3.31 -9.15 24.12
CA ASN A 60 -4.19 -10.17 23.58
C ASN A 60 -4.29 -10.02 22.07
N SER A 61 -4.25 -11.13 21.35
CA SER A 61 -4.48 -11.07 19.91
C SER A 61 -5.94 -10.77 19.61
N GLU A 62 -6.19 -9.87 18.66
CA GLU A 62 -7.55 -9.51 18.22
C GLU A 62 -8.20 -10.62 17.38
N TYR A 63 -7.37 -11.45 16.75
CA TYR A 63 -7.76 -12.63 15.97
C TYR A 63 -6.58 -13.60 15.91
N GLU A 64 -6.82 -14.86 15.55
CA GLU A 64 -5.74 -15.84 15.40
C GLU A 64 -4.74 -15.40 14.33
N PRO A 65 -3.44 -15.19 14.65
CA PRO A 65 -2.44 -14.86 13.66
C PRO A 65 -2.46 -15.84 12.49
N TYR A 66 -2.54 -15.33 11.27
CA TYR A 66 -2.59 -16.15 10.08
C TYR A 66 -1.34 -15.97 9.23
N SER A 67 -0.95 -17.04 8.55
CA SER A 67 0.12 -17.00 7.56
C SER A 67 -0.41 -16.82 6.15
N SER A 68 0.41 -16.18 5.33
CA SER A 68 0.27 -16.15 3.89
C SER A 68 1.67 -16.26 3.27
N GLY A 69 1.75 -16.36 1.96
CA GLY A 69 3.05 -16.40 1.31
C GLY A 69 2.98 -16.44 -0.20
N VAL A 70 4.14 -16.20 -0.80
CA VAL A 70 4.42 -16.35 -2.22
C VAL A 70 5.19 -17.65 -2.39
N TYR A 71 4.70 -18.52 -3.27
CA TYR A 71 5.31 -19.82 -3.55
C TYR A 71 5.46 -19.99 -5.07
N THR A 72 6.60 -19.55 -5.59
CA THR A 72 7.01 -19.77 -6.98
C THR A 72 8.20 -20.73 -7.04
N PRO A 73 8.52 -21.32 -8.21
CA PRO A 73 9.74 -22.10 -8.36
C PRO A 73 11.02 -21.32 -8.02
N GLU A 74 11.01 -20.00 -8.21
CA GLU A 74 12.16 -19.11 -8.02
C GLU A 74 12.23 -18.54 -6.60
N ARG A 75 11.10 -18.46 -5.88
CA ARG A 75 11.03 -17.81 -4.55
C ARG A 75 9.97 -18.43 -3.66
N THR A 76 10.34 -18.62 -2.40
CA THR A 76 9.38 -18.82 -1.30
C THR A 76 9.51 -17.67 -0.32
N CYS A 77 8.42 -16.93 -0.13
CA CYS A 77 8.31 -15.85 0.86
C CYS A 77 7.11 -16.13 1.78
N GLU A 78 7.29 -16.17 3.09
CA GLU A 78 6.25 -16.53 4.07
C GLU A 78 6.08 -15.40 5.09
N TYR A 79 4.84 -14.97 5.29
CA TYR A 79 4.45 -13.86 6.15
C TYR A 79 3.49 -14.31 7.24
N ILE A 80 3.56 -13.68 8.40
CA ILE A 80 2.54 -13.74 9.44
C ILE A 80 1.90 -12.36 9.57
N TYR A 81 0.57 -12.33 9.61
CA TYR A 81 -0.21 -11.15 9.92
C TYR A 81 -0.85 -11.32 11.29
N CYS A 82 -0.69 -10.32 12.15
CA CYS A 82 -1.21 -10.37 13.50
C CYS A 82 -1.66 -9.00 14.00
N GLY A 83 -2.75 -9.02 14.76
CA GLY A 83 -3.32 -7.87 15.44
C GLY A 83 -3.39 -8.09 16.94
N TYR A 84 -3.08 -7.06 17.73
CA TYR A 84 -3.09 -7.12 19.18
C TYR A 84 -3.78 -5.92 19.82
N SER A 85 -4.60 -6.18 20.83
CA SER A 85 -4.95 -5.21 21.87
C SER A 85 -3.89 -5.23 22.95
N VAL A 86 -3.16 -4.12 23.08
CA VAL A 86 -2.10 -3.93 24.06
C VAL A 86 -2.57 -2.95 25.12
N LYS A 87 -2.75 -3.43 26.35
CA LYS A 87 -3.20 -2.63 27.48
C LYS A 87 -2.04 -2.35 28.42
N THR A 88 -1.85 -1.09 28.76
CA THR A 88 -0.88 -0.65 29.77
C THR A 88 -1.59 -0.13 31.03
N ASP A 89 -0.81 0.27 32.03
CA ASP A 89 -1.32 0.97 33.20
C ASP A 89 -1.65 2.46 32.93
N ARG A 90 -1.41 2.96 31.71
CA ARG A 90 -1.67 4.35 31.29
C ARG A 90 -2.65 4.47 30.13
N SER A 91 -2.53 3.62 29.12
CA SER A 91 -3.27 3.70 27.86
C SER A 91 -3.51 2.32 27.24
N ASP A 92 -4.48 2.25 26.33
CA ASP A 92 -4.79 1.06 25.55
C ASP A 92 -4.42 1.34 24.08
N TYR A 93 -3.79 0.37 23.42
CA TYR A 93 -3.31 0.48 22.05
C TYR A 93 -3.83 -0.67 21.17
N TYR A 94 -3.94 -0.43 19.87
CA TYR A 94 -3.99 -1.47 18.85
C TYR A 94 -2.65 -1.53 18.12
N PHE A 95 -2.12 -2.74 17.98
CA PHE A 95 -0.94 -3.05 17.18
C PHE A 95 -1.37 -3.93 16.00
N TYR A 96 -0.90 -3.62 14.80
CA TYR A 96 -1.01 -4.51 13.63
C TYR A 96 0.37 -4.70 13.01
N LEU A 97 0.72 -5.94 12.70
CA LEU A 97 2.04 -6.28 12.19
C LEU A 97 1.96 -7.19 10.96
N LYS A 98 2.88 -6.94 10.03
CA LYS A 98 3.33 -7.91 9.02
C LYS A 98 4.74 -8.36 9.39
N ILE A 99 4.93 -9.67 9.52
CA ILE A 99 6.22 -10.28 9.88
C ILE A 99 6.64 -11.22 8.75
N VAL A 100 7.79 -10.99 8.14
CA VAL A 100 8.38 -11.95 7.19
C VAL A 100 9.12 -13.01 7.99
N THR A 101 8.71 -14.26 7.85
CA THR A 101 9.31 -15.40 8.56
C THR A 101 10.25 -16.22 7.71
N ARG A 102 10.16 -16.07 6.38
CA ARG A 102 11.04 -16.74 5.42
C ARG A 102 11.06 -15.95 4.13
N ASP A 103 12.24 -15.81 3.56
CA ASP A 103 12.43 -15.36 2.18
C ASP A 103 13.66 -16.07 1.63
N THR A 104 13.48 -16.89 0.58
CA THR A 104 14.57 -17.68 0.00
C THR A 104 15.48 -16.87 -0.91
N VAL A 105 15.06 -15.69 -1.35
CA VAL A 105 15.82 -14.83 -2.26
C VAL A 105 16.54 -13.73 -1.49
N ASN A 106 15.87 -13.13 -0.49
CA ASN A 106 16.44 -12.05 0.30
C ASN A 106 16.28 -12.29 1.81
N ALA A 107 17.30 -12.86 2.44
CA ALA A 107 17.28 -13.11 3.88
C ALA A 107 17.21 -11.83 4.73
N ASP A 108 17.62 -10.67 4.19
CA ASP A 108 17.52 -9.38 4.89
C ASP A 108 16.06 -8.89 5.01
N ASN A 109 15.11 -9.53 4.31
CA ASN A 109 13.68 -9.27 4.48
C ASN A 109 13.07 -9.94 5.72
N ILE A 110 13.77 -10.86 6.40
CA ILE A 110 13.22 -11.59 7.55
C ILE A 110 13.17 -10.67 8.78
N GLY A 111 12.00 -10.57 9.42
CA GLY A 111 11.74 -9.71 10.58
C GLY A 111 10.39 -9.01 10.51
N ILE A 112 10.13 -8.07 11.41
CA ILE A 112 8.99 -7.16 11.31
C ILE A 112 9.18 -6.31 10.05
N TYR A 113 8.22 -6.42 9.14
CA TYR A 113 8.20 -5.62 7.92
C TYR A 113 7.50 -4.28 8.16
N SER A 114 6.35 -4.35 8.81
CA SER A 114 5.48 -3.22 9.07
C SER A 114 4.87 -3.35 10.45
N LEU A 115 4.88 -2.24 11.18
CA LEU A 115 4.26 -2.07 12.49
C LEU A 115 3.35 -0.86 12.43
N TYR A 116 2.06 -1.06 12.74
CA TYR A 116 1.11 0.02 12.97
C TYR A 116 0.74 0.07 14.44
N VAL A 117 0.74 1.27 15.01
CA VAL A 117 0.37 1.51 16.40
C VAL A 117 -0.60 2.67 16.48
N ILE A 118 -1.70 2.49 17.20
CA ILE A 118 -2.65 3.57 17.50
C ILE A 118 -3.19 3.40 18.92
N GLU A 119 -3.36 4.50 19.63
CA GLU A 119 -4.09 4.53 20.89
C GLU A 119 -5.58 4.25 20.61
N GLN A 120 -6.21 3.32 21.32
CA GLN A 120 -7.60 2.91 21.06
C GLN A 120 -8.59 4.08 21.19
N SER A 121 -8.25 5.11 21.96
CA SER A 121 -9.05 6.33 22.12
C SER A 121 -9.10 7.19 20.85
N ARG A 122 -8.12 7.06 19.96
CA ARG A 122 -7.97 7.80 18.69
C ARG A 122 -8.50 7.04 17.48
N TYR A 123 -8.89 5.78 17.66
CA TYR A 123 -9.42 4.96 16.59
C TYR A 123 -10.96 5.00 16.59
N ASP A 124 -11.52 5.77 15.66
CA ASP A 124 -12.97 6.04 15.60
C ASP A 124 -13.80 4.81 15.17
N ASN A 125 -13.21 3.87 14.43
CA ASN A 125 -13.92 2.74 13.86
C ASN A 125 -13.86 1.49 14.75
N LYS A 126 -14.64 1.49 15.84
CA LYS A 126 -14.65 0.39 16.83
C LYS A 126 -15.28 -0.92 16.34
N ASP A 127 -15.93 -0.90 15.18
CA ASP A 127 -16.59 -2.08 14.59
C ASP A 127 -15.68 -2.85 13.62
N VAL A 128 -14.49 -2.31 13.31
CA VAL A 128 -13.53 -2.89 12.37
C VAL A 128 -12.16 -3.02 13.01
N PHE A 129 -11.51 -4.16 12.83
CA PHE A 129 -10.14 -4.37 13.28
C PHE A 129 -9.18 -3.31 12.71
N TYR A 130 -8.29 -2.80 13.55
CA TYR A 130 -7.29 -1.82 13.13
C TYR A 130 -6.16 -2.46 12.32
N SER A 131 -6.10 -2.21 11.01
CA SER A 131 -5.03 -2.68 10.13
C SER A 131 -4.19 -1.54 9.54
N GLY A 132 -4.13 -0.40 10.23
CA GLY A 132 -3.41 0.77 9.74
C GLY A 132 -4.04 1.39 8.50
N ASP A 133 -3.20 1.67 7.49
CA ASP A 133 -3.63 2.15 6.17
C ASP A 133 -4.03 1.02 5.19
N GLY A 134 -3.87 -0.24 5.59
CA GLY A 134 -4.13 -1.39 4.73
C GLY A 134 -3.11 -1.61 3.61
N PHE A 135 -1.95 -0.93 3.65
CA PHE A 135 -0.87 -1.07 2.67
C PHE A 135 0.35 -1.82 3.18
N GLU A 136 0.42 -2.09 4.49
CA GLU A 136 1.59 -2.72 5.11
C GLU A 136 2.88 -1.93 4.86
N THR A 137 2.75 -0.59 4.86
CA THR A 137 3.82 0.40 4.74
C THR A 137 5.02 -0.02 5.59
N PRO A 138 6.22 -0.18 5.00
CA PRO A 138 7.43 -0.57 5.72
C PRO A 138 7.70 0.32 6.93
N GLY A 139 8.17 -0.26 8.02
CA GLY A 139 8.62 0.47 9.20
C GLY A 139 7.53 0.71 10.24
N ILE A 140 7.69 1.79 11.01
CA ILE A 140 6.87 2.13 12.18
C ILE A 140 5.86 3.21 11.79
N ASN A 141 4.57 2.92 11.93
CA ASN A 141 3.47 3.79 11.52
C ASN A 141 2.57 4.10 12.73
N ILE A 142 2.64 5.33 13.23
CA ILE A 142 1.89 5.77 14.41
C ILE A 142 0.65 6.56 13.98
N ASP A 143 -0.50 6.31 14.62
CA ASP A 143 -1.79 6.99 14.37
C ASP A 143 -2.28 6.92 12.91
N LYS A 144 -1.79 5.96 12.13
CA LYS A 144 -2.09 5.86 10.71
C LYS A 144 -3.43 5.16 10.50
N THR A 145 -4.46 5.93 10.15
CA THR A 145 -5.85 5.45 9.97
C THR A 145 -6.38 5.64 8.56
N ASP A 146 -5.59 6.24 7.66
CA ASP A 146 -5.98 6.50 6.29
C ASP A 146 -6.15 5.17 5.56
N THR A 147 -7.39 4.71 5.41
CA THR A 147 -7.66 3.45 4.70
C THR A 147 -7.09 3.50 3.30
N SER A 148 -6.80 2.33 2.75
CA SER A 148 -6.35 2.16 1.38
C SER A 148 -7.22 2.93 0.38
N GLU A 149 -8.51 3.05 0.66
CA GLU A 149 -9.48 3.83 -0.09
C GLU A 149 -9.26 5.36 -0.05
N LYS A 150 -8.93 5.93 1.11
CA LYS A 150 -8.67 7.37 1.23
C LYS A 150 -7.36 7.76 0.58
N ALA A 151 -6.28 7.04 0.87
CA ALA A 151 -5.00 7.28 0.23
C ALA A 151 -5.08 7.08 -1.30
N PHE A 152 -5.91 6.12 -1.74
CA PHE A 152 -6.21 5.91 -3.15
C PHE A 152 -6.98 7.10 -3.78
N LEU A 153 -7.98 7.62 -3.09
CA LEU A 153 -8.71 8.81 -3.50
C LEU A 153 -7.78 10.03 -3.59
N ASP A 154 -6.85 10.18 -2.65
CA ASP A 154 -5.90 11.28 -2.61
C ASP A 154 -4.92 11.22 -3.79
N ILE A 155 -4.34 10.05 -4.10
CA ILE A 155 -3.45 9.90 -5.25
C ILE A 155 -4.19 10.09 -6.58
N SER A 156 -5.44 9.58 -6.70
CA SER A 156 -6.26 9.81 -7.89
C SER A 156 -6.58 11.28 -8.09
N ASN A 157 -6.99 11.98 -7.03
CA ASN A 157 -7.26 13.41 -7.08
C ASN A 157 -5.99 14.21 -7.41
N LYS A 158 -4.83 13.79 -6.90
CA LYS A 158 -3.54 14.38 -7.25
C LYS A 158 -3.24 14.22 -8.75
N VAL A 159 -3.40 13.02 -9.30
CA VAL A 159 -3.20 12.76 -10.73
C VAL A 159 -4.17 13.58 -11.58
N ILE A 160 -5.46 13.62 -11.24
CA ILE A 160 -6.47 14.41 -11.95
C ILE A 160 -6.13 15.91 -11.92
N LYS A 161 -5.62 16.41 -10.78
CA LYS A 161 -5.17 17.79 -10.66
C LYS A 161 -3.98 18.05 -11.59
N ILE A 162 -2.97 17.19 -11.59
CA ILE A 162 -1.79 17.30 -12.46
C ILE A 162 -2.19 17.30 -13.94
N ILE A 163 -3.14 16.44 -14.33
CA ILE A 163 -3.71 16.39 -15.68
C ILE A 163 -4.34 17.74 -16.07
N ASN A 164 -5.13 18.32 -15.17
CA ASN A 164 -5.75 19.63 -15.42
C ASN A 164 -4.74 20.78 -15.45
N ASP A 165 -3.69 20.71 -14.63
CA ASP A 165 -2.58 21.66 -14.60
C ASP A 165 -1.61 21.47 -15.78
N LYS A 166 -1.78 20.39 -16.57
CA LYS A 166 -0.94 19.98 -17.71
C LYS A 166 0.55 19.91 -17.35
N ASN A 167 0.86 19.43 -16.14
CA ASN A 167 2.22 19.41 -15.59
C ASN A 167 2.90 18.04 -15.82
N VAL A 168 3.67 17.92 -16.90
CA VAL A 168 4.37 16.67 -17.26
C VAL A 168 5.39 16.25 -16.19
N ASP A 169 6.17 17.19 -15.65
CA ASP A 169 7.25 16.87 -14.70
C ASP A 169 6.70 16.34 -13.38
N GLU A 170 5.60 16.92 -12.90
CA GLU A 170 4.93 16.42 -11.70
C GLU A 170 4.26 15.08 -11.95
N LEU A 171 3.69 14.84 -13.14
CA LEU A 171 3.15 13.53 -13.51
C LEU A 171 4.24 12.46 -13.52
N LYS A 172 5.40 12.75 -14.16
CA LYS A 172 6.57 11.85 -14.16
C LYS A 172 6.99 11.47 -12.74
N SER A 173 6.99 12.43 -11.82
CA SER A 173 7.43 12.17 -10.44
C SER A 173 6.58 11.14 -9.70
N LEU A 174 5.39 10.81 -10.21
CA LEU A 174 4.51 9.78 -9.63
C LEU A 174 4.72 8.39 -10.24
N PHE A 175 5.37 8.28 -11.39
CA PHE A 175 5.61 7.00 -12.06
C PHE A 175 6.82 6.28 -11.48
N SER A 176 6.84 4.95 -11.61
CA SER A 176 8.00 4.16 -11.20
C SER A 176 9.22 4.54 -12.04
N ALA A 177 10.40 4.56 -11.39
CA ALA A 177 11.64 4.95 -12.05
C ALA A 177 12.06 3.94 -13.13
N GLU A 178 11.67 2.67 -12.99
CA GLU A 178 11.95 1.65 -13.99
C GLU A 178 11.05 1.79 -15.21
N ASP A 179 9.76 2.05 -15.02
CA ASP A 179 8.81 2.21 -16.14
C ASP A 179 9.11 3.47 -16.96
N LEU A 180 9.54 4.55 -16.29
CA LEU A 180 10.01 5.76 -16.97
C LEU A 180 11.22 5.51 -17.87
N LYS A 181 12.09 4.53 -17.58
CA LYS A 181 13.22 4.18 -18.46
C LYS A 181 12.77 3.41 -19.70
N GLN A 182 11.69 2.65 -19.57
CA GLN A 182 11.14 1.81 -20.63
C GLN A 182 10.24 2.61 -21.57
N SER A 183 9.65 3.72 -21.09
CA SER A 183 8.87 4.64 -21.90
C SER A 183 9.76 5.60 -22.70
N SER A 184 9.95 5.33 -24.00
CA SER A 184 10.73 6.21 -24.89
C SER A 184 10.06 7.57 -25.12
N ASP A 185 8.73 7.63 -25.02
CA ASP A 185 7.90 8.76 -25.49
C ASP A 185 6.91 9.23 -24.42
N PHE A 186 7.27 9.13 -23.14
CA PHE A 186 6.39 9.51 -22.01
C PHE A 186 5.79 10.91 -22.14
N ASP A 187 6.57 11.89 -22.61
CA ASP A 187 6.14 13.28 -22.73
C ASP A 187 5.02 13.44 -23.76
N GLU A 188 5.14 12.73 -24.88
CA GLU A 188 4.11 12.72 -25.92
C GLU A 188 2.83 12.04 -25.41
N ALA A 189 2.97 10.88 -24.75
CA ALA A 189 1.84 10.18 -24.14
C ALA A 189 1.13 11.02 -23.05
N ALA A 190 1.88 11.77 -22.25
CA ALA A 190 1.34 12.70 -21.27
C ALA A 190 0.59 13.87 -21.91
N GLN A 191 1.08 14.42 -23.03
CA GLN A 191 0.36 15.45 -23.78
C GLN A 191 -0.94 14.90 -24.38
N ASP A 192 -0.90 13.72 -24.98
CA ASP A 192 -2.10 13.04 -25.48
C ASP A 192 -3.15 12.84 -24.38
N LEU A 193 -2.70 12.43 -23.17
CA LEU A 193 -3.56 12.31 -21.99
C LEU A 193 -4.17 13.66 -21.59
N PHE A 194 -3.38 14.74 -21.55
CA PHE A 194 -3.86 16.06 -21.17
C PHE A 194 -4.86 16.64 -22.17
N GLU A 195 -4.64 16.40 -23.47
CA GLU A 195 -5.58 16.79 -24.51
C GLU A 195 -6.89 16.01 -24.39
N PHE A 196 -6.80 14.69 -24.23
CA PHE A 196 -7.98 13.83 -24.07
C PHE A 196 -8.80 14.18 -22.82
N CYS A 197 -8.11 14.39 -21.70
CA CYS A 197 -8.70 14.70 -20.40
C CYS A 197 -8.92 16.20 -20.16
N GLU A 198 -8.99 17.02 -21.21
CA GLU A 198 -9.11 18.46 -21.03
C GLU A 198 -10.39 18.84 -20.26
N ASN A 199 -10.22 19.67 -19.22
CA ASN A 199 -11.25 20.03 -18.24
C ASN A 199 -11.84 18.83 -17.49
N ALA A 200 -11.05 17.77 -17.27
CA ALA A 200 -11.47 16.59 -16.53
C ALA A 200 -12.01 16.96 -15.15
N LYS A 201 -13.23 16.50 -14.89
CA LYS A 201 -13.83 16.53 -13.55
C LYS A 201 -14.15 15.11 -13.14
N SER A 202 -13.81 14.73 -11.91
CA SER A 202 -14.30 13.48 -11.34
C SER A 202 -15.79 13.60 -11.02
N ILE A 203 -16.56 12.58 -11.36
CA ILE A 203 -18.01 12.55 -11.07
C ILE A 203 -18.37 11.33 -10.25
N LYS A 204 -17.64 10.24 -10.44
CA LYS A 204 -17.89 9.01 -9.72
C LYS A 204 -16.61 8.21 -9.56
N PHE A 205 -16.27 7.92 -8.31
CA PHE A 205 -15.33 6.85 -8.00
C PHE A 205 -16.12 5.55 -8.04
N GLY A 206 -15.76 4.67 -8.97
CA GLY A 206 -16.48 3.42 -9.23
C GLY A 206 -15.48 2.27 -9.26
N PHE A 207 -15.43 1.49 -8.18
CA PHE A 207 -14.57 0.32 -8.09
C PHE A 207 -15.29 -0.87 -8.76
N ASP A 208 -14.82 -1.32 -9.93
CA ASP A 208 -15.49 -2.40 -10.65
C ASP A 208 -15.00 -3.80 -10.21
N SER A 209 -15.97 -4.70 -10.05
CA SER A 209 -15.77 -6.11 -10.34
C SER A 209 -16.86 -6.62 -11.25
N HIS A 210 -16.41 -7.25 -12.34
CA HIS A 210 -17.24 -8.05 -13.22
C HIS A 210 -18.30 -8.83 -12.41
N ASN A 211 -19.58 -8.60 -12.74
CA ASN A 211 -20.76 -9.38 -12.34
C ASN A 211 -21.45 -9.12 -10.99
N VAL A 212 -21.36 -7.95 -10.34
CA VAL A 212 -22.34 -7.60 -9.29
C VAL A 212 -22.71 -6.11 -9.32
N GLY A 213 -23.97 -5.78 -9.03
CA GLY A 213 -24.53 -4.43 -9.16
C GLY A 213 -23.74 -3.32 -8.47
N LEU A 214 -23.86 -2.11 -9.02
CA LEU A 214 -23.15 -0.84 -8.73
C LEU A 214 -23.30 -0.27 -7.30
N THR A 215 -23.12 -1.08 -6.27
CA THR A 215 -23.09 -0.62 -4.88
C THR A 215 -22.05 -1.44 -4.10
N ASP A 216 -20.97 -0.76 -3.73
CA ASP A 216 -20.01 -1.14 -2.67
C ASP A 216 -18.90 -2.15 -3.03
N MET A 217 -17.85 -1.70 -3.71
CA MET A 217 -16.53 -2.35 -3.66
C MET A 217 -15.40 -1.32 -3.52
N LYS A 218 -14.24 -1.77 -3.01
CA LYS A 218 -13.06 -0.99 -2.60
C LYS A 218 -11.96 -1.07 -3.68
N PRO A 219 -10.87 -0.25 -3.64
CA PRO A 219 -9.68 -0.51 -4.47
C PRO A 219 -9.29 -1.98 -4.36
N ARG A 220 -8.75 -2.59 -5.43
CA ARG A 220 -8.27 -3.97 -5.36
C ARG A 220 -6.78 -3.99 -5.03
N PRO A 221 -6.41 -4.15 -3.75
CA PRO A 221 -5.08 -4.59 -3.42
C PRO A 221 -4.90 -5.99 -3.98
N TYR A 222 -3.83 -6.19 -4.74
CA TYR A 222 -3.38 -7.53 -5.07
C TYR A 222 -1.87 -7.61 -4.92
N TYR A 223 -1.41 -8.82 -4.62
CA TYR A 223 0.00 -9.14 -4.64
C TYR A 223 0.28 -9.85 -5.96
N ASP A 224 1.27 -9.37 -6.69
CA ASP A 224 1.93 -10.17 -7.71
C ASP A 224 3.34 -10.47 -7.20
N SER A 225 3.52 -11.71 -6.74
CA SER A 225 4.70 -12.12 -5.99
C SER A 225 4.88 -11.20 -4.77
N ASP A 226 6.03 -10.54 -4.66
CA ASP A 226 6.39 -9.62 -3.57
C ASP A 226 6.01 -8.15 -3.82
N LYS A 227 5.37 -7.91 -4.96
CA LYS A 227 4.92 -6.57 -5.33
C LYS A 227 3.49 -6.39 -4.83
N PHE A 228 3.27 -5.31 -4.10
CA PHE A 228 1.94 -4.92 -3.68
C PHE A 228 1.43 -3.84 -4.63
N PHE A 229 0.40 -4.21 -5.38
CA PHE A 229 -0.24 -3.33 -6.34
C PHE A 229 -1.61 -2.93 -5.86
N ILE A 230 -2.01 -1.72 -6.24
CA ILE A 230 -3.38 -1.29 -6.18
C ILE A 230 -3.83 -0.81 -7.54
N THR A 231 -5.00 -1.29 -7.92
CA THR A 231 -5.67 -0.88 -9.12
C THR A 231 -6.92 -0.11 -8.82
N SER A 232 -7.28 0.73 -9.78
CA SER A 232 -8.42 1.61 -9.64
C SER A 232 -9.04 2.01 -10.93
N GLN A 233 -10.31 2.40 -10.81
CA GLN A 233 -11.14 2.78 -11.91
C GLN A 233 -11.99 3.97 -11.46
N VAL A 234 -11.94 5.06 -12.22
CA VAL A 234 -12.61 6.32 -11.92
C VAL A 234 -13.35 6.79 -13.16
N GLU A 235 -14.60 7.21 -13.01
CA GLU A 235 -15.33 7.87 -14.09
C GLU A 235 -15.07 9.38 -14.04
N LEU A 236 -14.49 9.89 -15.12
CA LEU A 236 -14.23 11.29 -15.36
C LEU A 236 -15.23 11.83 -16.40
N ILE A 237 -15.58 13.11 -16.34
CA ILE A 237 -16.10 13.82 -17.52
C ILE A 237 -14.92 14.52 -18.13
N CYS A 238 -14.54 14.06 -19.31
CA CYS A 238 -13.55 14.71 -20.16
C CYS A 238 -14.30 15.26 -21.37
N GLN A 239 -14.21 16.56 -21.64
CA GLN A 239 -14.84 17.19 -22.82
C GLN A 239 -16.33 16.83 -23.03
N ASN A 240 -17.13 16.76 -21.96
CA ASN A 240 -18.56 16.37 -21.95
C ASN A 240 -18.85 14.88 -22.26
N LYS A 241 -17.85 14.01 -22.27
CA LYS A 241 -17.99 12.55 -22.37
C LYS A 241 -17.67 11.91 -21.04
N ILE A 242 -18.32 10.79 -20.74
CA ILE A 242 -17.93 9.97 -19.60
C ILE A 242 -16.76 9.11 -20.06
N CYS A 243 -15.62 9.29 -19.39
CA CYS A 243 -14.41 8.55 -19.64
C CYS A 243 -14.11 7.63 -18.45
N GLU A 244 -13.58 6.47 -18.77
CA GLU A 244 -13.09 5.52 -17.78
C GLU A 244 -11.58 5.72 -17.62
N PHE A 245 -11.16 5.95 -16.38
CA PHE A 245 -9.78 6.21 -16.02
C PHE A 245 -9.29 5.06 -15.14
N PHE A 246 -8.31 4.32 -15.62
CA PHE A 246 -7.69 3.23 -14.89
C PHE A 246 -6.28 3.62 -14.44
N MET A 247 -5.94 3.28 -13.21
CA MET A 247 -4.58 3.47 -12.69
C MET A 247 -4.15 2.25 -11.87
N GLU A 248 -2.96 1.75 -12.19
CA GLU A 248 -2.23 0.75 -11.44
C GLU A 248 -1.04 1.42 -10.75
N TYR A 249 -0.90 1.15 -9.46
CA TYR A 249 0.12 1.73 -8.61
C TYR A 249 0.83 0.63 -7.83
N CYS A 250 2.12 0.46 -8.07
CA CYS A 250 2.99 -0.39 -7.28
C CYS A 250 3.34 0.37 -6.00
N ILE A 251 2.71 -0.01 -4.90
CA ILE A 251 2.96 0.59 -3.58
C ILE A 251 4.26 0.06 -3.00
N LEU A 252 4.52 -1.23 -3.23
CA LEU A 252 5.63 -1.90 -2.61
C LEU A 252 6.27 -2.87 -3.57
N ASP A 253 7.57 -2.76 -3.71
CA ASP A 253 8.43 -3.79 -4.27
C ASP A 253 9.68 -3.82 -3.39
N SER A 254 9.76 -4.81 -2.52
CA SER A 254 10.84 -4.93 -1.53
C SER A 254 12.16 -5.38 -2.17
N ALA A 255 12.09 -6.05 -3.32
CA ALA A 255 13.26 -6.52 -4.05
C ALA A 255 13.83 -5.42 -4.96
N GLU A 256 12.93 -4.61 -5.54
CA GLU A 256 13.27 -3.60 -6.53
C GLU A 256 12.52 -2.28 -6.25
N PRO A 257 12.96 -1.46 -5.28
CA PRO A 257 12.27 -0.22 -4.91
C PRO A 257 12.04 0.77 -6.06
N GLN A 258 12.86 0.70 -7.11
CA GLN A 258 12.68 1.49 -8.34
C GLN A 258 11.38 1.20 -9.11
N ASN A 259 10.74 0.06 -8.83
CA ASN A 259 9.45 -0.33 -9.42
C ASN A 259 8.25 0.28 -8.68
N GLN A 260 8.46 0.96 -7.55
CA GLN A 260 7.39 1.61 -6.79
C GLN A 260 6.97 2.92 -7.48
N GLY A 261 5.66 3.16 -7.56
CA GLY A 261 5.05 4.28 -8.27
C GLY A 261 3.89 3.85 -9.17
N ILE A 262 3.34 4.80 -9.94
CA ILE A 262 2.38 4.48 -11.00
C ILE A 262 3.12 3.67 -12.06
N THR A 263 2.57 2.50 -12.38
CA THR A 263 3.10 1.63 -13.42
C THR A 263 2.30 1.78 -14.71
N THR A 264 0.98 1.98 -14.57
CA THR A 264 0.06 2.09 -15.69
C THR A 264 -1.01 3.15 -15.40
N LEU A 265 -1.27 4.01 -16.39
CA LEU A 265 -2.39 4.93 -16.43
C LEU A 265 -3.10 4.78 -17.78
N ARG A 266 -4.41 4.52 -17.77
CA ARG A 266 -5.21 4.41 -18.99
C ARG A 266 -6.44 5.29 -18.92
N VAL A 267 -6.85 5.84 -20.05
CA VAL A 267 -8.12 6.53 -20.19
C VAL A 267 -8.81 6.16 -21.51
N ALA A 268 -10.13 5.99 -21.48
CA ALA A 268 -10.94 5.70 -22.65
C ALA A 268 -12.31 6.36 -22.59
N ASP A 269 -12.94 6.58 -23.75
CA ASP A 269 -14.35 6.98 -23.82
C ASP A 269 -15.24 5.78 -23.48
N LYS A 270 -16.02 5.86 -22.39
CA LYS A 270 -16.83 4.75 -21.91
C LYS A 270 -17.90 4.31 -22.91
N ALA A 271 -18.31 5.20 -23.82
CA ALA A 271 -19.29 4.89 -24.84
C ALA A 271 -18.76 3.94 -25.92
N THR A 272 -17.47 4.02 -26.24
CA THR A 272 -16.81 3.16 -27.24
C THR A 272 -16.06 2.00 -26.60
N HIS A 273 -15.58 2.20 -25.38
CA HIS A 273 -14.75 1.28 -24.62
C HIS A 273 -15.35 1.11 -23.21
N PRO A 274 -16.40 0.29 -23.07
CA PRO A 274 -17.19 0.22 -21.84
C PRO A 274 -16.49 -0.51 -20.68
N ASP A 275 -15.38 -1.21 -20.96
CA ASP A 275 -14.55 -1.90 -19.98
C ASP A 275 -13.07 -1.82 -20.41
N ILE A 276 -12.39 -0.75 -19.99
CA ILE A 276 -10.98 -0.48 -20.36
C ILE A 276 -10.00 -1.57 -19.89
N MET A 277 -10.44 -2.46 -18.98
CA MET A 277 -9.64 -3.57 -18.48
C MET A 277 -9.68 -4.79 -19.41
N LEU A 278 -10.82 -5.02 -20.09
CA LEU A 278 -11.01 -6.16 -21.00
C LEU A 278 -10.49 -5.93 -22.42
N GLU A 279 -10.18 -4.69 -22.78
CA GLU A 279 -9.75 -4.34 -24.14
C GLU A 279 -8.26 -4.47 -24.39
N VAL A 280 -7.49 -4.83 -23.36
CA VAL A 280 -6.10 -5.23 -23.51
C VAL A 280 -6.06 -6.74 -23.43
N ASP A 281 -5.69 -7.40 -24.53
CA ASP A 281 -5.40 -8.83 -24.54
C ASP A 281 -4.48 -9.14 -23.35
N LEU A 282 -4.90 -10.04 -22.47
CA LEU A 282 -4.10 -10.51 -21.32
C LEU A 282 -2.75 -11.12 -21.75
N ASP A 283 -2.55 -11.35 -23.06
CA ASP A 283 -1.35 -11.89 -23.69
C ASP A 283 -0.44 -10.81 -24.33
N VAL A 284 -0.85 -9.53 -24.35
CA VAL A 284 0.04 -8.41 -24.70
C VAL A 284 0.58 -7.86 -23.39
N PRO A 285 1.92 -7.83 -23.19
CA PRO A 285 2.49 -7.19 -22.00
C PRO A 285 1.90 -5.80 -21.91
N VAL A 286 1.32 -5.46 -20.77
CA VAL A 286 0.99 -4.07 -20.48
C VAL A 286 2.31 -3.33 -20.55
N GLU A 287 2.59 -2.68 -21.67
CA GLU A 287 3.73 -1.77 -21.74
C GLU A 287 3.51 -0.76 -20.60
N CYS A 288 4.52 -0.49 -19.79
CA CYS A 288 4.35 0.42 -18.66
C CYS A 288 4.22 1.86 -19.18
N GLY A 289 3.33 2.68 -18.60
CA GLY A 289 3.17 4.08 -19.03
C GLY A 289 1.72 4.59 -19.13
N ILE A 290 1.52 5.57 -20.03
CA ILE A 290 0.27 6.30 -20.23
C ILE A 290 -0.40 5.85 -21.54
N TYR A 291 -1.69 5.51 -21.48
CA TYR A 291 -2.48 5.07 -22.64
C TYR A 291 -3.77 5.86 -22.78
N VAL A 292 -3.99 6.40 -23.97
CA VAL A 292 -5.26 7.00 -24.37
C VAL A 292 -5.89 6.08 -25.42
N VAL A 293 -6.93 5.35 -25.04
CA VAL A 293 -7.67 4.46 -25.94
C VAL A 293 -8.68 5.32 -26.73
N LYS A 294 -8.49 5.38 -28.05
CA LYS A 294 -9.23 6.27 -28.97
C LYS A 294 -10.30 5.52 -29.77
#